data_AF-A0A2N2D547-F1
#
_entry.id   AF-A0A2N2D547-F1
#
_cell.length_a   1.000
_cell.length_b   1.000
_cell.length_c   1.000
_cell.angle_alpha   90.00
_cell.angle_beta   90.00
_cell.angle_gamma   90.00
#
_symmetry.space_group_name_H-M   'P 1'
#
loop_
_entity.id
_entity.type
_entity.pdbx_description
1 polymer ?
#
loop_
_entity_poly.entity_id
_entity_poly.type
_entity_poly.pdbx_seq_one_letter_code
_entity_poly.pdbx_strand_id
1 'polypeptide(L)'
;MKVQEYMSHLQEDVFDYNIDTIPNQLSELMTAIIEKPAFDINDLQKIQTFNLLMQSSLQALKNRDYLLLADIIEFELKTFLVI
;
A
#
# COMPACT_ATOMS: atom_id res chain seq x y z
N MET A 1 2.20 -14.51 0.89
CA MET A 1 2.57 -13.56 1.96
C MET A 1 1.32 -13.02 2.64
N LYS A 2 1.43 -12.67 3.92
CA LYS A 2 0.44 -11.82 4.61
C LYS A 2 0.58 -10.37 4.12
N VAL A 3 -0.48 -9.57 4.23
CA VAL A 3 -0.45 -8.14 3.83
C VAL A 3 0.68 -7.37 4.54
N GLN A 4 0.93 -7.66 5.82
CA GLN A 4 2.06 -7.11 6.59
C GLN A 4 3.42 -7.38 5.93
N GLU A 5 3.63 -8.59 5.40
CA GLU A 5 4.89 -8.96 4.75
C GLU A 5 5.08 -8.19 3.43
N TYR A 6 4.01 -7.99 2.65
CA TYR A 6 4.07 -7.15 1.45
C TYR A 6 4.44 -5.70 1.78
N MET A 7 3.87 -5.15 2.85
CA MET A 7 4.21 -3.80 3.30
C MET A 7 5.66 -3.70 3.78
N SER A 8 6.14 -4.66 4.57
CA SER A 8 7.53 -4.69 5.02
C SER A 8 8.52 -4.79 3.86
N HIS A 9 8.27 -5.67 2.88
CA HIS A 9 9.13 -5.80 1.71
C HIS A 9 9.16 -4.51 0.87
N LEU A 10 8.00 -3.84 0.71
CA LEU A 10 7.92 -2.58 -0.02
C LEU A 10 8.68 -1.45 0.69
N GLN A 11 8.64 -1.40 2.03
CA GLN A 11 9.46 -0.47 2.81
C GLN A 11 10.95 -0.76 2.63
N GLU A 12 11.36 -2.02 2.76
CA GLU A 12 12.74 -2.45 2.58
C GLU A 12 13.26 -2.01 1.20
N ASP A 13 12.52 -2.28 0.13
CA ASP A 13 12.94 -1.90 -1.22
C ASP A 13 12.97 -0.38 -1.45
N VAL A 14 12.12 0.40 -0.78
CA VAL A 14 12.22 1.87 -0.78
C VAL A 14 13.53 2.32 -0.13
N PHE A 15 13.86 1.79 1.05
CA PHE A 15 15.04 2.21 1.81
C PHE A 15 16.36 1.66 1.26
N ASP A 16 16.33 0.50 0.61
CA ASP A 16 17.46 -0.11 -0.09
C ASP A 16 17.65 0.44 -1.52
N TYR A 17 16.81 1.40 -1.93
CA TYR A 17 16.84 2.02 -3.26
C TYR A 17 16.60 1.05 -4.44
N ASN A 18 15.91 -0.07 -4.19
CA ASN A 18 15.48 -1.02 -5.22
C ASN A 18 14.24 -0.52 -5.97
N ILE A 19 14.30 0.69 -6.54
CA ILE A 19 13.12 1.40 -7.05
C ILE A 19 12.39 0.71 -8.21
N ASP A 20 13.07 -0.20 -8.92
CA ASP A 20 12.53 -0.91 -10.08
C ASP A 20 11.50 -1.98 -9.69
N THR A 21 11.53 -2.48 -8.44
CA THR A 21 10.60 -3.51 -7.93
C THR A 21 9.32 -2.90 -7.36
N ILE A 22 9.39 -1.64 -6.90
CA ILE A 22 8.31 -0.94 -6.19
C ILE A 22 6.97 -0.95 -6.95
N PRO A 23 6.89 -0.68 -8.28
CA PRO A 23 5.61 -0.72 -8.98
C PRO A 23 4.91 -2.07 -8.90
N ASN A 24 5.68 -3.16 -9.07
CA ASN A 24 5.14 -4.52 -9.03
C ASN A 24 4.72 -4.88 -7.60
N GLN A 25 5.53 -4.55 -6.59
CA GLN A 25 5.20 -4.82 -5.19
C GLN A 25 3.97 -4.04 -4.72
N LEU A 26 3.82 -2.78 -5.14
CA LEU A 26 2.62 -2.00 -4.84
C LEU A 26 1.39 -2.66 -5.46
N SER A 27 1.49 -3.12 -6.71
CA SER A 27 0.41 -3.86 -7.37
C SER A 27 0.04 -5.14 -6.61
N GLU A 28 1.03 -5.93 -6.20
CA GLU A 28 0.82 -7.17 -5.44
C GLU A 28 0.16 -6.90 -4.08
N LEU A 29 0.59 -5.85 -3.37
CA LEU A 29 -0.03 -5.42 -2.12
C LEU A 29 -1.51 -5.06 -2.30
N MET A 30 -1.84 -4.26 -3.32
CA MET A 30 -3.21 -3.85 -3.62
C MET A 30 -4.09 -5.07 -3.95
N THR A 31 -3.60 -5.98 -4.78
CA THR A 31 -4.30 -7.24 -5.10
C THR A 31 -4.53 -8.08 -3.84
N ALA A 32 -3.51 -8.23 -2.99
CA ALA A 32 -3.62 -9.03 -1.77
C ALA A 32 -4.69 -8.50 -0.81
N ILE A 33 -4.81 -7.17 -0.67
CA ILE A 33 -5.81 -6.53 0.18
C ILE A 33 -7.23 -6.76 -0.34
N ILE A 34 -7.43 -6.77 -1.66
CA ILE A 34 -8.75 -6.96 -2.28
C ILE A 34 -9.16 -8.44 -2.27
N GLU A 35 -8.26 -9.35 -2.67
CA GLU A 35 -8.56 -10.78 -2.77
C GLU A 35 -8.72 -11.47 -1.41
N LYS A 36 -8.01 -10.96 -0.39
CA LYS A 36 -8.16 -11.38 1.00
C LYS A 36 -8.51 -10.15 1.81
N PRO A 37 -9.79 -9.75 1.81
CA PRO A 37 -10.25 -8.51 2.41
C PRO A 37 -9.70 -8.34 3.82
N ALA A 38 -8.73 -7.44 3.97
CA ALA A 38 -8.21 -7.03 5.26
C ALA A 38 -9.13 -6.02 5.96
N PHE A 39 -10.23 -5.65 5.29
CA PHE A 39 -11.30 -4.80 5.79
C PHE A 39 -12.66 -5.25 5.24
N ASP A 40 -13.76 -4.72 5.78
CA ASP A 40 -15.11 -5.04 5.31
C ASP A 40 -15.41 -4.35 3.97
N ILE A 41 -15.49 -5.15 2.90
CA ILE A 41 -15.79 -4.67 1.53
C ILE A 41 -17.26 -4.29 1.32
N ASN A 42 -18.15 -4.52 2.30
CA ASN A 42 -19.52 -4.02 2.24
C ASN A 42 -19.67 -2.65 2.91
N ASP A 43 -18.65 -2.21 3.65
CA ASP A 43 -18.60 -0.89 4.25
C ASP A 43 -18.12 0.13 3.19
N LEU A 44 -19.07 0.90 2.68
CA LEU A 44 -18.82 1.93 1.66
C LEU A 44 -17.78 2.96 2.11
N GLN A 45 -17.77 3.32 3.40
CA GLN A 45 -16.80 4.29 3.92
C GLN A 45 -15.39 3.70 3.86
N LYS A 46 -15.21 2.44 4.26
CA LYS A 46 -13.91 1.78 4.18
C LYS A 46 -13.42 1.63 2.75
N ILE A 47 -14.31 1.29 1.81
CA ILE A 47 -13.97 1.23 0.38
C ILE A 47 -13.49 2.60 -0.13
N GLN A 48 -14.20 3.67 0.23
CA GLN A 48 -13.82 5.03 -0.18
C GLN A 48 -12.46 5.42 0.39
N THR A 49 -12.21 5.17 1.68
CA THR A 49 -10.91 5.40 2.30
C THR A 49 -9.80 4.60 1.63
N PHE A 50 -10.02 3.30 1.38
CA PHE A 50 -9.06 2.46 0.69
C PHE A 50 -8.74 2.97 -0.72
N ASN A 51 -9.76 3.39 -1.48
CA ASN A 51 -9.56 3.96 -2.82
C ASN A 51 -8.74 5.26 -2.77
N LEU A 52 -8.96 6.12 -1.77
CA LEU A 52 -8.16 7.34 -1.59
C LEU A 52 -6.70 7.00 -1.30
N LEU A 53 -6.43 6.05 -0.40
CA LEU A 53 -5.07 5.59 -0.09
C LEU A 53 -4.35 5.02 -1.32
N MET A 54 -5.08 4.24 -2.13
CA MET A 54 -4.53 3.74 -3.39
C MET A 54 -4.21 4.87 -4.37
N GLN A 55 -5.09 5.85 -4.52
CA GLN A 55 -4.84 6.99 -5.40
C GLN A 55 -3.62 7.79 -4.95
N SER A 56 -3.49 8.06 -3.65
CA SER A 56 -2.31 8.73 -3.08
C SER A 56 -1.03 7.93 -3.33
N SER A 57 -1.07 6.61 -3.13
CA SER A 57 0.07 5.72 -3.38
C SER A 57 0.50 5.72 -4.84
N LEU A 58 -0.45 5.64 -5.77
CA LEU A 58 -0.18 5.69 -7.22
C LEU A 58 0.36 7.08 -7.63
N GLN A 59 -0.14 8.15 -7.03
CA GLN A 59 0.33 9.50 -7.30
C GLN A 59 1.76 9.71 -6.79
N ALA A 60 2.09 9.21 -5.60
CA ALA A 60 3.46 9.19 -5.07
C ALA A 60 4.40 8.40 -5.99
N LEU A 61 4.01 7.20 -6.40
CA LEU A 61 4.76 6.37 -7.34
C LEU A 61 4.99 7.09 -8.68
N LYS A 62 3.95 7.70 -9.26
CA LYS A 62 4.04 8.45 -10.52
C LYS A 62 5.00 9.63 -10.42
N ASN A 63 5.04 10.29 -9.26
CA ASN A 63 5.94 11.40 -8.99
C ASN A 63 7.36 10.94 -8.60
N ARG A 64 7.58 9.62 -8.48
CA ARG A 64 8.81 9.01 -7.93
C ARG A 64 9.10 9.47 -6.49
N ASP A 65 8.05 9.82 -5.76
CA ASP A 65 8.13 10.21 -4.35
C ASP A 65 8.03 8.95 -3.48
N TYR A 66 9.13 8.19 -3.46
CA TYR A 66 9.17 6.88 -2.80
C TYR A 66 9.11 6.98 -1.27
N LEU A 67 9.59 8.09 -0.70
CA LEU A 67 9.47 8.35 0.74
C LEU A 67 8.01 8.63 1.12
N LEU A 68 7.30 9.44 0.33
CA LEU A 68 5.87 9.64 0.54
C LEU A 68 5.09 8.32 0.37
N LEU A 69 5.45 7.50 -0.62
CA LEU A 69 4.84 6.18 -0.78
C LEU A 69 5.07 5.32 0.47
N ALA A 70 6.30 5.29 0.99
CA ALA A 70 6.60 4.58 2.22
C ALA A 70 5.76 5.11 3.40
N ASP A 71 5.65 6.43 3.57
CA ASP A 71 4.86 7.01 4.66
C ASP A 71 3.37 6.65 4.55
N ILE A 72 2.78 6.70 3.35
CA ILE A 72 1.39 6.29 3.11
C ILE A 72 1.18 4.84 3.51
N ILE A 73 2.09 3.94 3.12
CA ILE A 73 1.98 2.52 3.43
C ILE A 73 2.15 2.25 4.94
N GLU A 74 3.15 2.88 5.58
CA GLU A 74 3.47 2.64 6.99
C GLU A 74 2.44 3.25 7.94
N PHE A 75 2.03 4.50 7.69
CA PHE A 75 1.23 5.25 8.66
C PHE A 75 -0.24 5.33 8.32
N GLU A 76 -0.61 5.35 7.04
CA GLU A 76 -2.01 5.47 6.65
C GLU A 76 -2.64 4.09 6.41
N LEU A 77 -2.01 3.26 5.58
CA LEU A 77 -2.56 1.96 5.20
C LEU A 77 -2.57 0.97 6.37
N LYS A 78 -1.48 0.85 7.13
CA LYS A 78 -1.47 0.00 8.34
C LYS A 78 -2.52 0.43 9.36
N THR A 79 -2.64 1.73 9.61
CA THR A 79 -3.66 2.28 10.52
C THR A 79 -5.07 1.96 10.04
N PHE A 80 -5.35 2.12 8.74
CA PHE A 80 -6.64 1.77 8.15
C PHE A 80 -6.97 0.28 8.30
N LEU A 81 -5.97 -0.59 8.10
CA LEU A 81 -6.11 -2.04 8.22
C LEU A 81 -6.05 -2.55 9.66
N VAL A 82 -5.66 -1.71 10.62
CA VAL A 82 -5.51 -2.04 12.06
C VAL A 82 -4.48 -3.16 12.27
N ILE A 83 -3.32 -3.06 11.61
CA ILE A 83 -2.25 -4.08 11.59
C ILE A 83 -0.84 -3.52 11.74
#